data_AF-A0A423G2U0-F1
#
_entry.id   AF-A0A423G2U0-F1
#
_cell.length_a   1.000
_cell.length_b   1.000
_cell.length_c   1.000
_cell.angle_alpha   90.00
_cell.angle_beta   90.00
_cell.angle_gamma   90.00
#
_symmetry.space_group_name_H-M   'P 1'
#
loop_
_entity.id
_entity.type
_entity.pdbx_description
1 polymer ?
#
loop_
_entity_poly.entity_id
_entity_poly.type
_entity_poly.pdbx_seq_one_letter_code
_entity_poly.pdbx_strand_id
1 'polypeptide(L)'
;MRMFFLTASLLVGLSPICVAGQVYKWVDAQGVTHFSAQPPEGEQAATMIKSTPPAPAKAASPPSGGVVGDQKAIDQQVKKQVAEQEAQLKAFCEQARTNLAQLQNNPRVREDVEGEMRRLSDEQRRQRIDETRKQIEENCQ
;
A
#
# COMPACT_ATOMS: atom_id res chain seq x y z
N MET A 1 -70.41 -26.40 -45.29
CA MET A 1 -69.69 -25.11 -45.18
C MET A 1 -68.62 -25.30 -44.11
N ARG A 2 -67.38 -25.57 -44.52
CA ARG A 2 -66.30 -24.59 -44.80
C ARG A 2 -65.61 -24.11 -43.52
N MET A 3 -64.52 -24.80 -43.19
CA MET A 3 -63.16 -24.28 -42.97
C MET A 3 -63.06 -22.82 -42.51
N PHE A 4 -62.48 -22.59 -41.32
CA PHE A 4 -61.37 -21.64 -41.13
C PHE A 4 -60.64 -21.97 -39.83
N PHE A 5 -59.51 -22.66 -40.00
CA PHE A 5 -58.41 -22.69 -39.06
C PHE A 5 -57.83 -21.28 -38.85
N LEU A 6 -57.08 -21.14 -37.76
CA LEU A 6 -56.06 -20.12 -37.49
C LEU A 6 -56.60 -18.74 -37.05
N THR A 7 -56.37 -18.38 -35.80
CA THR A 7 -55.32 -17.42 -35.39
C THR A 7 -55.47 -17.11 -33.90
N ALA A 8 -54.36 -16.70 -33.28
CA ALA A 8 -54.24 -16.24 -31.89
C ALA A 8 -54.00 -17.30 -30.79
N SER A 9 -53.33 -18.40 -31.16
CA SER A 9 -52.15 -18.78 -30.37
C SER A 9 -51.06 -17.76 -30.70
N LEU A 10 -50.41 -17.17 -29.69
CA LEU A 10 -49.09 -16.50 -29.71
C LEU A 10 -49.13 -15.11 -29.06
N LEU A 11 -49.10 -15.06 -27.73
CA LEU A 11 -48.57 -13.89 -27.01
C LEU A 11 -48.01 -14.30 -25.63
N VAL A 12 -47.24 -15.39 -25.58
CA VAL A 12 -46.41 -15.74 -24.41
C VAL A 12 -45.03 -16.11 -24.95
N GLY A 13 -44.05 -15.23 -24.76
CA GLY A 13 -42.68 -15.56 -25.15
C GLY A 13 -41.79 -14.36 -25.38
N LEU A 14 -41.53 -13.57 -24.34
CA LEU A 14 -40.32 -12.75 -24.29
C LEU A 14 -39.76 -12.75 -22.86
N SER A 15 -39.48 -13.95 -22.34
CA SER A 15 -38.62 -14.11 -21.17
C SER A 15 -37.16 -14.04 -21.65
N PRO A 16 -36.33 -13.14 -21.10
CA PRO A 16 -34.92 -13.09 -21.45
C PRO A 16 -34.25 -14.41 -21.10
N ILE A 17 -33.55 -14.99 -22.07
CA ILE A 17 -32.76 -16.20 -21.89
C ILE A 17 -31.58 -15.79 -20.99
N CYS A 18 -31.63 -16.13 -19.70
CA CYS A 18 -30.47 -15.99 -18.82
C CYS A 18 -29.39 -16.95 -19.31
N VAL A 19 -28.44 -16.45 -20.10
CA VAL A 19 -27.23 -17.19 -20.45
C VAL A 19 -26.38 -17.31 -19.18
N ALA A 20 -26.17 -18.53 -18.71
CA ALA A 20 -25.25 -18.81 -17.61
C ALA A 20 -23.82 -18.55 -18.09
N GLY A 21 -23.30 -17.34 -17.83
CA GLY A 21 -21.94 -16.95 -18.20
C GLY A 21 -20.90 -17.87 -17.54
N GLN A 22 -19.91 -18.30 -18.33
CA GLN A 22 -18.76 -19.03 -17.82
C GLN A 22 -17.89 -18.07 -17.00
N VAL A 23 -17.46 -18.49 -15.81
CA VAL A 23 -16.54 -17.71 -14.97
C VAL A 23 -15.18 -18.40 -15.03
N TYR A 24 -14.16 -17.66 -15.46
CA TYR A 24 -12.79 -18.13 -15.56
C TYR A 24 -12.02 -17.74 -14.31
N LYS A 25 -11.15 -18.63 -13.85
CA LYS A 25 -10.21 -18.39 -12.75
C LYS A 25 -8.79 -18.55 -13.27
N TRP A 26 -7.93 -17.59 -12.96
CA TRP A 26 -6.50 -17.68 -13.24
C TRP A 26 -5.69 -17.05 -12.12
N VAL A 27 -4.38 -17.24 -12.16
CA VAL A 27 -3.42 -16.65 -11.23
C VAL A 27 -2.41 -15.87 -12.08
N ASP A 28 -2.24 -14.59 -11.80
CA ASP A 28 -1.30 -13.74 -12.52
C ASP A 28 0.16 -13.99 -12.08
N ALA A 29 1.11 -13.32 -12.74
CA ALA A 29 2.54 -13.46 -12.44
C ALA A 29 2.93 -13.01 -11.00
N GLN A 30 2.06 -12.28 -10.31
CA GLN A 30 2.23 -11.85 -8.92
C GLN A 30 1.58 -12.81 -7.92
N GLY A 31 0.99 -13.92 -8.39
CA GLY A 31 0.32 -14.91 -7.55
C GLY A 31 -1.10 -14.52 -7.13
N VAL A 32 -1.68 -13.46 -7.71
CA VAL A 32 -3.03 -12.99 -7.38
C VAL A 32 -4.05 -13.79 -8.18
N THR A 33 -5.05 -14.31 -7.49
CA THR A 33 -6.16 -15.05 -8.11
C THR A 33 -7.23 -14.09 -8.60
N HIS A 34 -7.56 -14.17 -9.89
CA HIS A 34 -8.59 -13.36 -10.53
C HIS A 34 -9.79 -14.21 -10.99
N PHE A 35 -10.96 -13.58 -11.06
CA PHE A 35 -12.19 -14.16 -11.59
C PHE A 35 -12.83 -13.19 -12.58
N SER A 36 -13.09 -13.64 -13.81
CA SER A 36 -13.74 -12.81 -14.84
C SER A 36 -14.67 -13.64 -15.72
N ALA A 37 -15.64 -12.97 -16.33
CA ALA A 37 -16.49 -13.53 -17.37
C ALA A 37 -15.80 -13.60 -18.75
N GLN A 38 -14.68 -12.89 -18.91
CA GLN A 38 -13.88 -12.83 -20.14
C GLN A 38 -12.44 -13.28 -19.82
N PRO A 39 -11.87 -14.26 -20.53
CA PRO A 39 -10.49 -14.70 -20.29
C PRO A 39 -9.49 -13.60 -20.70
N PRO A 40 -8.41 -13.40 -19.94
CA PRO A 40 -7.32 -12.49 -20.33
C PRO A 40 -6.55 -13.06 -21.54
N GLU A 41 -6.06 -12.18 -22.42
CA GLU A 41 -5.20 -12.60 -23.53
C GLU A 41 -3.81 -12.99 -23.02
N GLY A 42 -3.39 -14.23 -23.28
CA GLY A 42 -2.01 -14.68 -23.06
C GLY A 42 -1.74 -15.50 -21.79
N GLU A 43 -2.72 -15.72 -20.92
CA GLU A 43 -2.56 -16.58 -19.72
C GLU A 43 -3.38 -17.88 -19.83
N GLN A 44 -2.86 -18.98 -19.27
CA GLN A 44 -3.56 -20.27 -19.24
C GLN A 44 -4.76 -20.20 -18.28
N ALA A 45 -5.92 -19.76 -18.78
CA ALA A 45 -7.16 -19.70 -18.02
C ALA A 45 -7.77 -21.11 -17.87
N ALA A 46 -8.06 -21.52 -16.63
CA ALA A 46 -8.82 -22.74 -16.36
C ALA A 46 -10.33 -22.42 -16.35
N THR A 47 -11.07 -22.99 -17.30
CA THR A 47 -12.54 -22.84 -17.39
C THR A 47 -13.21 -23.59 -16.25
N MET A 48 -13.96 -22.89 -15.38
CA MET A 48 -14.75 -23.54 -14.34
C MET A 48 -16.17 -23.81 -14.88
N ILE A 49 -16.47 -25.05 -15.28
CA ILE A 49 -17.83 -25.50 -15.63
C ILE A 49 -18.56 -25.92 -14.34
N LYS A 50 -19.61 -25.17 -13.96
CA LYS A 50 -20.63 -25.51 -12.94
C LYS A 50 -21.44 -26.74 -13.40
N SER A 51 -21.87 -27.74 -12.63
CA SER A 51 -21.91 -28.04 -11.20
C SER A 51 -22.15 -29.57 -11.05
N THR A 52 -21.38 -30.28 -10.24
CA THR A 52 -21.74 -31.62 -9.75
C THR A 52 -21.78 -31.56 -8.21
N PRO A 53 -22.78 -32.15 -7.52
CA PRO A 53 -22.81 -32.17 -6.06
C PRO A 53 -21.51 -32.80 -5.52
N PRO A 54 -20.90 -32.24 -4.46
CA PRO A 54 -19.57 -32.66 -4.06
C PRO A 54 -19.62 -34.07 -3.48
N ALA A 55 -18.84 -34.99 -4.07
CA ALA A 55 -18.31 -36.11 -3.29
C ALA A 55 -17.45 -35.51 -2.16
N PRO A 56 -17.37 -36.12 -0.96
CA PRO A 56 -16.56 -35.60 0.14
C PRO A 56 -15.08 -35.80 -0.19
N ALA A 57 -14.54 -34.96 -1.05
CA ALA A 57 -13.11 -34.79 -1.21
C ALA A 57 -12.63 -34.14 0.08
N LYS A 58 -11.78 -34.86 0.81
CA LYS A 58 -10.99 -34.32 1.92
C LYS A 58 -10.56 -32.91 1.57
N ALA A 59 -10.92 -31.95 2.40
CA ALA A 59 -10.47 -30.58 2.27
C ALA A 59 -8.95 -30.61 2.21
N ALA A 60 -8.39 -30.46 1.00
CA ALA A 60 -7.01 -30.06 0.85
C ALA A 60 -6.97 -28.64 1.38
N SER A 61 -6.33 -28.47 2.54
CA SER A 61 -6.02 -27.17 3.11
C SER A 61 -5.45 -26.28 1.99
N PRO A 62 -5.86 -25.00 1.90
CA PRO A 62 -5.27 -24.10 0.93
C PRO A 62 -3.75 -24.13 1.11
N PRO A 63 -2.95 -24.15 0.02
CA PRO A 63 -1.53 -23.88 0.17
C PRO A 63 -1.45 -22.51 0.83
N SER A 64 -0.90 -22.46 2.04
CA SER A 64 -0.54 -21.22 2.71
C SER A 64 0.46 -20.52 1.80
N GLY A 65 -0.07 -19.65 0.95
CA GLY A 65 0.67 -18.93 -0.07
C GLY A 65 1.73 -18.07 0.60
N GLY A 66 2.98 -18.54 0.53
CA GLY A 66 4.12 -17.71 0.18
C GLY A 66 4.33 -16.42 0.96
N VAL A 67 4.54 -16.53 2.27
CA VAL A 67 5.68 -15.83 2.90
C VAL A 67 6.48 -16.90 3.63
N VAL A 68 7.31 -17.65 2.89
CA VAL A 68 8.37 -18.45 3.51
C VAL A 68 9.55 -17.50 3.74
N GLY A 69 9.35 -16.64 4.73
CA GLY A 69 10.35 -15.85 5.43
C GLY A 69 9.86 -15.78 6.86
N ASP A 70 10.78 -15.79 7.84
CA ASP A 70 10.40 -15.72 9.25
C ASP A 70 9.75 -14.36 9.53
N GLN A 71 8.43 -14.27 9.33
CA GLN A 71 7.64 -13.04 9.48
C GLN A 71 7.86 -12.42 10.86
N LYS A 72 8.05 -13.26 11.88
CA LYS A 72 8.36 -12.82 13.23
C LYS A 72 9.73 -12.15 13.31
N ALA A 73 10.73 -12.66 12.62
CA ALA A 73 12.04 -12.02 12.53
C ALA A 73 11.98 -10.68 11.77
N ILE A 74 11.18 -10.61 10.69
CA ILE A 74 10.95 -9.36 9.94
C ILE A 74 10.26 -8.32 10.83
N ASP A 75 9.18 -8.70 11.52
CA ASP A 75 8.45 -7.82 12.43
C ASP A 75 9.34 -7.32 13.57
N GLN A 76 10.20 -8.18 14.11
CA GLN A 76 11.18 -7.79 15.13
C GLN A 76 12.21 -6.79 14.59
N GLN A 77 12.68 -6.99 13.35
CA GLN A 77 13.63 -6.09 12.72
C GLN A 77 13.01 -4.71 12.46
N VAL A 78 11.78 -4.67 11.91
CA VAL A 78 11.07 -3.41 11.68
C VAL A 78 10.82 -2.67 12.98
N LYS A 79 10.38 -3.37 14.05
CA LYS A 79 10.19 -2.75 15.37
C LYS A 79 11.47 -2.13 15.92
N LYS A 80 12.61 -2.81 15.77
CA LYS A 80 13.91 -2.26 16.17
C LYS A 80 14.27 -1.01 15.37
N GLN A 81 14.09 -1.05 14.05
CA GLN A 81 14.37 0.10 13.18
C GLN A 81 13.48 1.30 13.50
N VAL A 82 12.19 1.09 13.75
CA VAL A 82 11.27 2.16 14.15
C VAL A 82 11.69 2.76 15.49
N ALA A 83 11.98 1.93 16.50
CA ALA A 83 12.44 2.41 17.80
C ALA A 83 13.76 3.20 17.70
N GLU A 84 14.69 2.76 16.84
CA GLU A 84 15.94 3.47 16.59
C GLU A 84 15.69 4.81 15.89
N GLN A 85 14.84 4.84 14.87
CA GLN A 85 14.47 6.08 14.17
C GLN A 85 13.78 7.08 15.11
N GLU A 86 12.87 6.62 15.96
CA GLU A 86 12.22 7.46 16.97
C GLU A 86 13.24 8.04 17.96
N ALA A 87 14.20 7.23 18.41
CA ALA A 87 15.27 7.69 19.30
C ALA A 87 16.17 8.72 18.61
N GLN A 88 16.54 8.50 17.35
CA GLN A 88 17.32 9.44 16.54
C GLN A 88 16.56 10.74 16.31
N LEU A 89 15.27 10.67 15.99
CA LEU A 89 14.42 11.84 15.79
C LEU A 89 14.31 12.67 17.07
N LYS A 90 14.11 12.00 18.22
CA LYS A 90 14.09 12.67 19.52
C LYS A 90 15.40 13.40 19.81
N ALA A 91 16.54 12.72 19.62
CA ALA A 91 17.86 13.31 19.84
C ALA A 91 18.11 14.51 18.90
N PHE A 92 17.74 14.39 17.63
CA PHE A 92 17.78 15.47 16.66
C PHE A 92 16.96 16.68 17.14
N CYS A 93 15.73 16.46 17.59
CA CYS A 93 14.85 17.53 18.06
C CYS A 93 15.36 18.23 19.34
N GLU A 94 15.92 17.47 20.28
CA GLU A 94 16.57 18.03 21.46
C GLU A 94 17.79 18.90 21.08
N GLN A 95 18.62 18.41 20.15
CA GLN A 95 19.78 19.15 19.65
C GLN A 95 19.35 20.41 18.89
N ALA A 96 18.36 20.32 18.00
CA ALA A 96 17.87 21.46 17.22
C ALA A 96 17.33 22.57 18.13
N ARG A 97 16.53 22.21 19.15
CA ARG A 97 16.01 23.17 20.15
C ARG A 97 17.14 23.81 20.97
N THR A 98 18.16 23.03 21.34
CA THR A 98 19.34 23.53 22.05
C THR A 98 20.14 24.51 21.18
N ASN A 99 20.39 24.16 19.92
CA ASN A 99 21.08 25.02 18.96
C ASN A 99 20.32 26.32 18.73
N LEU A 100 19.00 26.25 18.57
CA LEU A 100 18.14 27.43 18.45
C LEU A 100 18.30 28.36 19.66
N ALA A 101 18.27 27.81 20.87
CA ALA A 101 18.47 28.58 22.09
C ALA A 101 19.86 29.22 22.15
N GLN A 102 20.91 28.53 21.72
CA GLN A 102 22.26 29.10 21.65
C GLN A 102 22.33 30.26 20.64
N LEU A 103 21.76 30.09 19.45
CA LEU A 103 21.74 31.13 18.42
C LEU A 103 20.93 32.37 18.83
N GLN A 104 19.83 32.18 19.55
CA GLN A 104 18.97 33.28 20.02
C GLN A 104 19.59 34.04 21.20
N ASN A 105 20.19 33.33 22.16
CA ASN A 105 20.64 33.93 23.41
C ASN A 105 22.10 34.38 23.38
N ASN A 106 22.91 33.92 22.40
CA ASN A 106 24.32 34.27 22.30
C ASN A 106 24.66 34.94 20.96
N PRO A 107 24.87 36.27 20.92
CA PRO A 107 25.27 36.97 19.69
C PRO A 107 26.73 36.71 19.28
N ARG A 108 27.54 36.04 20.12
CA ARG A 108 28.97 35.75 19.88
C ARG A 108 29.23 34.26 19.56
N VAL A 109 28.24 33.56 19.01
CA VAL A 109 28.43 32.18 18.52
C VAL A 109 29.56 32.15 17.49
N ARG A 110 30.49 31.21 17.71
CA ARG A 110 31.60 30.92 16.80
C ARG A 110 31.39 29.53 16.22
N GLU A 111 31.85 29.35 15.01
CA GLU A 111 31.90 28.07 14.34
C GLU A 111 33.29 27.81 13.79
N ASP A 112 33.61 26.55 13.62
CA ASP A 112 34.80 26.13 12.89
C ASP A 112 34.50 26.20 11.39
N VAL A 113 35.34 26.94 10.65
CA VAL A 113 35.39 26.87 9.19
C VAL A 113 36.83 26.62 8.80
N GLU A 114 37.07 25.45 8.22
CA GLU A 114 38.39 25.01 7.76
C GLU A 114 39.46 24.99 8.89
N GLY A 115 39.06 24.68 10.12
CA GLY A 115 39.95 24.65 11.29
C GLY A 115 40.15 26.02 11.96
N GLU A 116 39.54 27.09 11.43
CA GLU A 116 39.52 28.40 12.06
C GLU A 116 38.18 28.68 12.75
N MET A 117 38.24 29.01 14.03
CA MET A 117 37.06 29.45 14.76
C MET A 117 36.66 30.88 14.35
N ARG A 118 35.62 31.04 13.54
CA ARG A 118 35.10 32.35 13.13
C ARG A 118 33.78 32.67 13.81
N ARG A 119 33.55 33.94 14.13
CA ARG A 119 32.26 34.39 14.65
C ARG A 119 31.22 34.44 13.53
N LEU A 120 30.00 34.01 13.81
CA LEU A 120 28.88 34.20 12.89
C LEU A 120 28.54 35.68 12.74
N SER A 121 28.31 36.11 11.49
CA SER A 121 27.70 37.42 11.24
C SER A 121 26.25 37.43 11.72
N ASP A 122 25.67 38.63 11.91
CA ASP A 122 24.26 38.75 12.29
C ASP A 122 23.33 38.12 11.25
N GLU A 123 23.68 38.24 9.97
CA GLU A 123 22.91 37.62 8.89
C GLU A 123 23.00 36.10 8.91
N GLN A 124 24.20 35.53 9.05
CA GLN A 124 24.41 34.09 9.17
C GLN A 124 23.68 33.53 10.39
N ARG A 125 23.67 34.26 11.51
CA ARG A 125 22.93 33.87 12.71
C ARG A 125 21.42 33.87 12.47
N ARG A 126 20.87 34.91 11.84
CA ARG A 126 19.44 35.00 11.49
C ARG A 126 19.01 33.86 10.58
N GLN A 127 19.75 33.63 9.50
CA GLN A 127 19.49 32.54 8.57
C GLN A 127 19.42 31.19 9.29
N ARG A 128 20.40 30.89 10.15
CA ARG A 128 20.40 29.63 10.92
C ARG A 128 19.26 29.52 11.91
N ILE A 129 18.85 30.62 12.53
CA ILE A 129 17.68 30.63 13.41
C ILE A 129 16.44 30.23 12.63
N ASP A 130 16.25 30.80 11.43
CA ASP A 130 15.08 30.53 10.61
C ASP A 130 15.10 29.10 10.05
N GLU A 131 16.25 28.62 9.57
CA GLU A 131 16.44 27.23 9.15
C GLU A 131 16.19 26.24 10.30
N THR A 132 16.74 26.50 11.48
CA THR A 132 16.57 25.62 12.65
C THR A 132 15.11 25.61 13.12
N ARG A 133 14.42 26.76 13.11
CA ARG A 133 12.98 26.84 13.43
C ARG A 133 12.16 26.00 12.47
N LYS A 134 12.42 26.11 11.17
CA LYS A 134 11.74 25.32 10.14
C LYS A 134 11.96 23.82 10.33
N GLN A 135 13.20 23.40 10.60
CA GLN A 135 13.51 22.00 10.89
C GLN A 135 12.75 21.46 12.09
N ILE A 136 12.62 22.26 13.16
CA ILE A 136 11.85 21.88 14.34
C ILE A 136 10.36 21.76 14.01
N GLU A 137 9.80 22.71 13.26
CA GLU A 137 8.38 22.70 12.85
C GLU A 137 8.03 21.47 11.99
N GLU A 138 8.92 21.10 11.08
CA GLU A 138 8.71 19.99 10.13
C GLU A 138 8.89 18.62 10.78
N ASN A 139 9.80 18.48 11.76
CA ASN A 139 10.26 17.17 12.23
C ASN A 139 9.96 16.87 13.71
N CYS A 140 9.61 17.87 14.53
CA CYS A 140 9.62 17.74 16.00
C CYS A 140 8.26 17.96 16.67
N GLN A 141 7.19 17.54 16.00
CA GLN A 141 5.80 17.60 16.49
C GLN A 141 5.52 16.60 17.61
#